data_AF-A0A961PE84-F1
#
_entry.id   AF-A0A961PE84-F1
#
_cell.length_a   1.000
_cell.length_b   1.000
_cell.length_c   1.000
_cell.angle_alpha   90.00
_cell.angle_beta   90.00
_cell.angle_gamma   90.00
#
_symmetry.space_group_name_H-M   'P 1'
#
loop_
_entity.id
_entity.type
_entity.pdbx_description
1 polymer ?
#
loop_
_entity_poly.entity_id
_entity_poly.type
_entity_poly.pdbx_seq_one_letter_code
_entity_poly.pdbx_strand_id
1 'polypeptide(L)'
;MTSERVWREVPGADRGAPVRQRRGREAAAGQPGLAALQREAAEGPSVQGVQALQRMADDRALQRASLEEEEPLQGRFEAQPAVLQRVRVGQIEVSPSGGMPTWEQGGQTYHLNLTTATFHVTREGNPKIHYFYEGYGEGITDKQPTQGERGSKKKDRDRKKVKTSTVFSALPQNVQDFIRTHYAELLQV
;
A
#
# COMPACT_ATOMS: atom_id res chain seq x y z
N MET A 1 27.78 18.97 -49.37
CA MET A 1 29.23 18.87 -49.11
C MET A 1 29.39 17.99 -47.88
N THR A 2 29.82 16.75 -48.11
CA THR A 2 29.84 15.63 -47.16
C THR A 2 31.15 15.55 -46.39
N SER A 3 31.04 15.07 -45.15
CA SER A 3 32.07 14.87 -44.13
C SER A 3 33.20 13.93 -44.51
N GLU A 4 34.40 14.12 -43.91
CA GLU A 4 35.33 13.03 -43.63
C GLU A 4 36.11 13.28 -42.33
N ARG A 5 35.98 12.34 -41.38
CA ARG A 5 36.78 12.24 -40.14
C ARG A 5 37.91 11.24 -40.39
N VAL A 6 39.13 11.65 -40.07
CA VAL A 6 40.34 10.84 -40.16
C VAL A 6 40.46 9.96 -38.92
N TRP A 7 40.55 8.64 -39.13
CA TRP A 7 40.94 7.66 -38.12
C TRP A 7 42.44 7.36 -38.24
N ARG A 8 43.14 7.24 -37.11
CA ARG A 8 44.45 6.58 -37.02
C ARG A 8 44.32 5.38 -36.10
N GLU A 9 44.55 4.19 -36.65
CA GLU A 9 44.83 2.96 -35.91
C GLU A 9 46.35 2.82 -35.71
N VAL A 10 46.76 2.25 -34.57
CA VAL A 10 48.13 1.85 -34.26
C VAL A 10 48.15 0.33 -34.00
N PRO A 11 49.06 -0.46 -34.62
CA PRO A 11 49.07 -1.92 -34.48
C PRO A 11 50.20 -2.46 -33.57
N GLY A 12 49.98 -3.67 -33.02
CA GLY A 12 51.00 -4.68 -32.65
C GLY A 12 51.43 -4.73 -31.18
N ALA A 13 51.02 -5.76 -30.41
CA ALA A 13 51.79 -6.97 -30.01
C ALA A 13 52.76 -6.72 -28.82
N ASP A 14 52.93 -7.54 -27.78
CA ASP A 14 53.03 -9.00 -27.69
C ASP A 14 52.89 -9.47 -26.20
N ARG A 15 53.00 -10.78 -25.99
CA ARG A 15 52.60 -11.64 -24.86
C ARG A 15 53.56 -11.58 -23.65
N GLY A 16 53.08 -12.09 -22.51
CA GLY A 16 53.95 -12.75 -21.53
C GLY A 16 53.50 -12.68 -20.07
N ALA A 17 52.84 -13.74 -19.58
CA ALA A 17 52.85 -14.07 -18.15
C ALA A 17 54.05 -14.99 -17.86
N PRO A 18 54.61 -14.96 -16.63
CA PRO A 18 54.53 -16.17 -15.82
C PRO A 18 54.32 -15.96 -14.30
N VAL A 19 53.93 -17.07 -13.68
CA VAL A 19 53.61 -17.37 -12.28
C VAL A 19 54.88 -17.55 -11.41
N ARG A 20 54.90 -17.08 -10.13
CA ARG A 20 54.84 -17.87 -8.86
C ARG A 20 55.34 -17.12 -7.59
N GLN A 21 54.49 -17.16 -6.55
CA GLN A 21 54.66 -17.14 -5.07
C GLN A 21 56.00 -16.76 -4.39
N ARG A 22 55.94 -15.92 -3.32
CA ARG A 22 56.02 -16.35 -1.89
C ARG A 22 55.76 -15.22 -0.86
N ARG A 23 55.41 -15.66 0.36
CA ARG A 23 54.90 -15.03 1.59
C ARG A 23 55.76 -13.93 2.27
N GLY A 24 55.05 -13.06 3.01
CA GLY A 24 55.43 -12.40 4.29
C GLY A 24 54.35 -11.37 4.67
N ARG A 25 53.40 -11.63 5.58
CA ARG A 25 53.37 -11.57 7.06
C ARG A 25 53.49 -10.15 7.68
N GLU A 26 52.36 -9.71 8.27
CA GLU A 26 52.15 -8.70 9.34
C GLU A 26 52.53 -7.24 9.03
N ALA A 27 51.85 -6.17 9.48
CA ALA A 27 50.66 -5.93 10.32
C ALA A 27 50.19 -4.49 10.06
N ALA A 28 48.91 -4.16 10.32
CA ALA A 28 48.48 -3.01 11.13
C ALA A 28 47.01 -2.61 10.86
N ALA A 29 46.28 -2.45 11.97
CA ALA A 29 45.22 -1.49 12.24
C ALA A 29 43.83 -1.65 11.57
N GLY A 30 42.86 -2.01 12.42
CA GLY A 30 41.60 -1.26 12.50
C GLY A 30 40.34 -1.98 11.99
N GLN A 31 39.56 -2.55 12.92
CA GLN A 31 38.16 -2.16 13.18
C GLN A 31 37.48 -3.19 14.11
N PRO A 32 36.75 -2.75 15.16
CA PRO A 32 36.04 -3.64 16.06
C PRO A 32 34.75 -4.20 15.43
N GLY A 33 34.62 -5.52 15.47
CA GLY A 33 33.39 -6.26 15.80
C GLY A 33 32.08 -5.88 15.11
N LEU A 34 31.91 -6.26 13.84
CA LEU A 34 30.58 -6.55 13.27
C LEU A 34 30.09 -7.92 13.79
N ALA A 35 29.67 -7.98 15.06
CA ALA A 35 29.07 -9.20 15.63
C ALA A 35 28.19 -8.87 16.84
N ALA A 36 27.22 -7.96 16.69
CA ALA A 36 26.13 -7.79 17.64
C ALA A 36 24.99 -6.95 17.05
N LEU A 37 24.17 -7.54 16.17
CA LEU A 37 22.74 -7.20 16.06
C LEU A 37 22.05 -8.20 15.10
N GLN A 38 22.01 -9.47 15.49
CA GLN A 38 21.16 -10.42 14.79
C GLN A 38 20.62 -11.43 15.78
N ARG A 39 19.42 -11.14 16.28
CA ARG A 39 18.33 -12.05 16.67
C ARG A 39 17.37 -11.28 17.58
N GLU A 40 16.26 -10.85 17.00
CA GLU A 40 14.90 -10.83 17.58
C GLU A 40 13.97 -10.12 16.60
N ALA A 41 13.62 -10.84 15.53
CA ALA A 41 12.53 -10.49 14.62
C ALA A 41 12.01 -11.80 14.04
N ALA A 42 11.31 -12.58 14.87
CA ALA A 42 10.67 -13.82 14.46
C ALA A 42 9.38 -14.04 15.27
N GLU A 43 8.47 -13.07 15.22
CA GLU A 43 7.06 -13.33 15.47
C GLU A 43 6.29 -12.72 14.30
N GLY A 44 6.03 -13.55 13.29
CA GLY A 44 5.00 -13.26 12.30
C GLY A 44 3.62 -13.19 13.00
N PRO A 45 2.62 -12.53 12.39
CA PRO A 45 1.30 -12.44 12.99
C PRO A 45 0.77 -13.84 13.30
N SER A 46 0.36 -14.06 14.56
CA SER A 46 -0.19 -15.35 15.00
C SER A 46 -1.32 -15.77 14.06
N VAL A 47 -1.21 -16.98 13.51
CA VAL A 47 -2.19 -17.60 12.61
C VAL A 47 -3.61 -17.57 13.21
N GLN A 48 -3.72 -17.57 14.55
CA GLN A 48 -4.99 -17.46 15.26
C GLN A 48 -5.65 -16.08 15.13
N GLY A 49 -4.88 -14.99 15.08
CA GLY A 49 -5.39 -13.64 14.87
C GLY A 49 -5.96 -13.43 13.47
N VAL A 50 -5.30 -14.01 12.45
CA VAL A 50 -5.73 -13.94 11.04
C VAL A 50 -7.04 -14.71 10.83
N GLN A 51 -7.19 -15.89 11.44
CA GLN A 51 -8.41 -16.69 11.33
C GLN A 51 -9.62 -16.08 12.06
N ALA A 52 -9.40 -15.40 13.19
CA ALA A 52 -10.48 -14.73 13.92
C ALA A 52 -11.05 -13.54 13.12
N LEU A 53 -10.19 -12.79 12.42
CA LEU A 53 -10.60 -11.63 11.62
C LEU A 53 -11.26 -12.04 10.29
N GLN A 54 -10.79 -13.11 9.64
CA GLN A 54 -11.44 -13.67 8.44
C GLN A 54 -12.89 -14.10 8.76
N ARG A 55 -13.10 -14.79 9.89
CA ARG A 55 -14.44 -15.18 10.34
C ARG A 55 -15.38 -13.99 10.60
N MET A 56 -14.87 -12.86 11.10
CA MET A 56 -15.69 -11.65 11.30
C MET A 56 -16.05 -10.96 9.97
N ALA A 57 -15.17 -11.01 8.97
CA ALA A 57 -15.48 -10.50 7.64
C ALA A 57 -16.50 -11.40 6.90
N ASP A 58 -16.40 -12.72 7.08
CA ASP A 58 -17.32 -13.70 6.49
C ASP A 58 -18.73 -13.64 7.13
N ASP A 59 -18.84 -13.42 8.45
CA ASP A 59 -20.13 -13.31 9.14
C ASP A 59 -20.94 -12.07 8.67
N ARG A 60 -20.27 -10.96 8.38
CA ARG A 60 -20.89 -9.74 7.82
C ARG A 60 -21.40 -9.93 6.39
N ALA A 61 -20.79 -10.83 5.61
CA ALA A 61 -21.26 -11.16 4.27
C ALA A 61 -22.55 -12.00 4.31
N LEU A 62 -22.69 -12.90 5.29
CA LEU A 62 -23.89 -13.71 5.50
C LEU A 62 -25.10 -12.89 5.96
N GLN A 63 -24.91 -11.92 6.86
CA GLN A 63 -26.01 -11.07 7.34
C GLN A 63 -26.65 -10.20 6.22
N ARG A 64 -25.91 -9.89 5.15
CA ARG A 64 -26.45 -9.13 4.00
C ARG A 64 -27.28 -9.99 3.03
N ALA A 65 -27.23 -11.32 3.14
CA ALA A 65 -27.96 -12.24 2.27
C ALA A 65 -29.36 -12.63 2.80
N SER A 66 -29.75 -12.18 4.00
CA SER A 66 -31.05 -12.49 4.62
C SER A 66 -32.09 -11.36 4.52
N LEU A 67 -31.90 -10.39 3.62
CA LEU A 67 -32.75 -9.19 3.52
C LEU A 67 -33.40 -9.05 2.14
N GLU A 68 -33.75 -10.20 1.54
CA GLU A 68 -34.61 -10.27 0.36
C GLU A 68 -35.87 -11.03 0.74
N GLU A 69 -36.90 -10.32 1.18
CA GLU A 69 -38.34 -10.62 1.03
C GLU A 69 -39.12 -9.63 1.90
N GLU A 70 -39.68 -8.57 1.31
CA GLU A 70 -41.04 -8.05 1.59
C GLU A 70 -41.35 -6.83 0.68
N GLU A 71 -42.51 -6.85 0.03
CA GLU A 71 -42.98 -5.86 -0.96
C GLU A 71 -43.25 -4.46 -0.36
N PRO A 72 -43.13 -3.36 -1.15
CA PRO A 72 -43.31 -2.02 -0.61
C PRO A 72 -44.80 -1.60 -0.55
N LEU A 73 -45.35 -1.54 0.66
CA LEU A 73 -46.59 -0.81 0.95
C LEU A 73 -46.37 0.70 0.80
N GLN A 74 -47.14 1.31 -0.10
CA GLN A 74 -47.13 2.74 -0.43
C GLN A 74 -47.46 3.60 0.80
N GLY A 75 -46.43 4.21 1.39
CA GLY A 75 -46.55 5.24 2.42
C GLY A 75 -45.57 6.36 2.12
N ARG A 76 -46.05 7.59 2.06
CA ARG A 76 -45.27 8.81 1.79
C ARG A 76 -44.25 9.03 2.91
N PHE A 77 -43.06 8.45 2.78
CA PHE A 77 -41.98 8.60 3.74
C PHE A 77 -41.26 9.92 3.43
N GLU A 78 -41.48 10.94 4.26
CA GLU A 78 -40.54 12.06 4.32
C GLU A 78 -39.17 11.47 4.64
N ALA A 79 -38.22 11.63 3.72
CA ALA A 79 -36.87 11.12 3.87
C ALA A 79 -36.23 11.83 5.07
N GLN A 80 -36.32 11.20 6.24
CA GLN A 80 -35.48 11.56 7.37
C GLN A 80 -34.03 11.53 6.85
N PRO A 81 -33.22 12.59 7.06
CA PRO A 81 -31.84 12.56 6.63
C PRO A 81 -31.21 11.33 7.29
N ALA A 82 -30.73 10.40 6.46
CA ALA A 82 -30.05 9.21 6.95
C ALA A 82 -28.96 9.67 7.92
N VAL A 83 -29.15 9.39 9.21
CA VAL A 83 -28.16 9.70 10.23
C VAL A 83 -26.99 8.78 9.95
N LEU A 84 -26.05 9.23 9.11
CA LEU A 84 -24.79 8.54 8.91
C LEU A 84 -24.11 8.51 10.28
N GLN A 85 -24.06 7.32 10.88
CA GLN A 85 -23.43 7.09 12.17
C GLN A 85 -21.94 7.38 12.00
N ARG A 86 -21.54 8.62 12.31
CA ARG A 86 -20.13 9.03 12.33
C ARG A 86 -19.52 8.51 13.61
N VAL A 87 -18.46 7.72 13.47
CA VAL A 87 -17.68 7.19 14.59
C VAL A 87 -16.41 8.03 14.70
N ARG A 88 -16.07 8.46 15.91
CA ARG A 88 -14.82 9.16 16.15
C ARG A 88 -13.72 8.13 16.35
N VAL A 89 -12.73 8.12 15.46
CA VAL A 89 -11.57 7.23 15.50
C VAL A 89 -10.34 8.11 15.77
N GLY A 90 -9.75 7.97 16.95
CA GLY A 90 -8.80 8.97 17.46
C GLY A 90 -9.41 10.38 17.49
N GLN A 91 -8.85 11.31 16.71
CA GLN A 91 -9.36 12.68 16.58
C GLN A 91 -10.16 12.93 15.30
N ILE A 92 -10.29 11.94 14.42
CA ILE A 92 -10.90 12.07 13.09
C ILE A 92 -12.32 11.51 13.10
N GLU A 93 -13.26 12.21 12.46
CA GLU A 93 -14.60 11.69 12.18
C GLU A 93 -14.55 10.72 10.99
N VAL A 94 -15.00 9.49 11.21
CA VAL A 94 -15.09 8.44 10.20
C VAL A 94 -16.56 8.09 9.99
N SER A 95 -16.96 7.91 8.73
CA SER A 95 -18.34 7.57 8.34
C SER A 95 -18.36 6.29 7.50
N PRO A 96 -19.44 5.49 7.56
CA PRO A 96 -19.57 4.26 6.77
C PRO A 96 -20.03 4.50 5.32
N SER A 97 -19.57 5.59 4.69
CA SER A 97 -20.05 5.99 3.35
C SER A 97 -19.72 4.93 2.30
N GLY A 98 -20.73 4.54 1.51
CA GLY A 98 -20.57 3.47 0.51
C GLY A 98 -20.29 2.08 1.11
N GLY A 99 -20.57 1.89 2.40
CA GLY A 99 -20.28 0.65 3.12
C GLY A 99 -18.80 0.48 3.50
N MET A 100 -18.02 1.57 3.47
CA MET A 100 -16.59 1.57 3.76
C MET A 100 -16.24 2.71 4.73
N PRO A 101 -15.27 2.49 5.63
CA PRO A 101 -14.75 3.55 6.50
C PRO A 101 -14.20 4.69 5.64
N THR A 102 -14.80 5.86 5.77
CA THR A 102 -14.53 7.06 4.96
C THR A 102 -14.29 8.25 5.86
N TRP A 103 -13.20 8.99 5.62
CA TRP A 103 -12.81 10.15 6.42
C TRP A 103 -12.17 11.24 5.57
N GLU A 104 -12.03 12.43 6.15
CA GLU A 104 -11.28 13.53 5.55
C GLU A 104 -10.01 13.81 6.36
N GLN A 105 -8.89 14.02 5.66
CA GLN A 105 -7.63 14.43 6.28
C GLN A 105 -6.86 15.33 5.31
N GLY A 106 -6.45 16.51 5.76
CA GLY A 106 -5.69 17.45 4.92
C GLY A 106 -6.47 17.94 3.68
N GLY A 107 -7.78 18.14 3.78
CA GLY A 107 -8.64 18.60 2.69
C GLY A 107 -8.90 17.54 1.61
N GLN A 108 -8.60 16.28 1.92
CA GLN A 108 -8.74 15.16 0.99
C GLN A 108 -9.57 14.05 1.64
N THR A 109 -10.56 13.55 0.90
CA THR A 109 -11.37 12.41 1.33
C THR A 109 -10.67 11.10 0.97
N TYR A 110 -10.64 10.19 1.95
CA TYR A 110 -10.09 8.85 1.84
C TYR A 110 -11.16 7.82 2.24
N HIS A 111 -11.09 6.63 1.65
CA HIS A 111 -11.84 5.49 2.15
C HIS A 111 -11.00 4.22 2.13
N LEU A 112 -11.20 3.38 3.15
CA LEU A 112 -10.49 2.12 3.32
C LEU A 112 -11.28 1.00 2.64
N ASN A 113 -10.72 0.43 1.57
CA ASN A 113 -11.34 -0.67 0.83
C ASN A 113 -10.80 -1.99 1.38
N LEU A 114 -11.72 -2.76 1.97
CA LEU A 114 -11.46 -4.07 2.55
C LEU A 114 -12.31 -5.10 1.82
N THR A 115 -12.09 -5.24 0.51
CA THR A 115 -12.71 -6.34 -0.24
C THR A 115 -11.91 -7.62 -0.05
N THR A 116 -12.59 -8.77 -0.16
CA THR A 116 -11.99 -10.11 0.05
C THR A 116 -10.80 -10.41 -0.88
N ALA A 117 -10.64 -9.65 -1.96
CA ALA A 117 -9.56 -9.86 -2.93
C ALA A 117 -8.36 -8.94 -2.71
N THR A 118 -8.57 -7.64 -2.42
CA THR A 118 -7.47 -6.66 -2.47
C THR A 118 -7.66 -5.50 -1.49
N PHE A 119 -6.71 -5.35 -0.57
CA PHE A 119 -6.71 -4.22 0.36
C PHE A 119 -6.08 -2.98 -0.29
N HIS A 120 -6.81 -1.88 -0.23
CA HIS A 120 -6.30 -0.61 -0.70
C HIS A 120 -7.00 0.57 -0.03
N VAL A 121 -6.29 1.69 0.05
CA VAL A 121 -6.87 2.98 0.41
C VAL A 121 -7.18 3.71 -0.88
N THR A 122 -8.36 4.32 -0.99
CA THR A 122 -8.65 5.18 -2.14
C THR A 122 -8.68 6.62 -1.69
N ARG A 123 -7.94 7.45 -2.42
CA ARG A 123 -8.05 8.89 -2.37
C ARG A 123 -9.08 9.33 -3.41
N GLU A 124 -10.15 9.97 -2.95
CA GLU A 124 -11.19 10.50 -3.83
C GLU A 124 -10.67 11.65 -4.70
N GLY A 125 -11.35 11.90 -5.82
CA GLY A 125 -10.99 12.96 -6.76
C GLY A 125 -11.18 12.53 -8.22
N ASN A 126 -10.71 13.39 -9.13
CA ASN A 126 -10.77 13.12 -10.56
C ASN A 126 -9.38 13.25 -11.21
N PRO A 127 -8.66 12.14 -11.41
CA PRO A 127 -9.06 10.75 -11.14
C PRO A 127 -8.88 10.33 -9.67
N LYS A 128 -9.62 9.29 -9.25
CA LYS A 128 -9.36 8.58 -7.99
C LYS A 128 -8.00 7.88 -8.04
N ILE A 129 -7.35 7.74 -6.88
CA ILE A 129 -6.07 7.04 -6.74
C ILE A 129 -6.19 5.94 -5.68
N HIS A 130 -5.79 4.72 -6.03
CA HIS A 130 -5.78 3.54 -5.19
C HIS A 130 -4.35 3.24 -4.69
N TYR A 131 -4.22 3.02 -3.39
CA TYR A 131 -2.97 2.77 -2.68
C TYR A 131 -3.02 1.37 -2.07
N PHE A 132 -2.34 0.41 -2.71
CA PHE A 132 -2.43 -1.01 -2.39
C PHE A 132 -1.46 -1.40 -1.27
N TYR A 133 -1.94 -2.27 -0.39
CA TYR A 133 -1.16 -2.84 0.70
C TYR A 133 -1.51 -4.29 0.99
N GLU A 134 -0.70 -4.91 1.84
CA GLU A 134 -0.96 -6.18 2.49
C GLU A 134 -0.65 -6.06 4.00
N GLY A 135 -1.05 -7.06 4.77
CA GLY A 135 -0.95 -7.00 6.24
C GLY A 135 -2.03 -6.12 6.88
N TYR A 136 -1.89 -5.90 8.18
CA TYR A 136 -2.89 -5.24 9.03
C TYR A 136 -2.22 -4.39 10.10
N GLY A 137 -2.86 -3.27 10.48
CA GLY A 137 -2.33 -2.37 11.52
C GLY A 137 -0.89 -1.96 11.29
N GLU A 138 -0.07 -2.03 12.33
CA GLU A 138 1.38 -1.76 12.25
C GLU A 138 2.13 -2.68 11.28
N GLY A 139 1.59 -3.87 10.99
CA GLY A 139 2.16 -4.83 10.03
C GLY A 139 1.84 -4.52 8.57
N ILE A 140 1.24 -3.37 8.26
CA ILE A 140 0.94 -2.98 6.87
C ILE A 140 2.22 -2.72 6.07
N THR A 141 2.35 -3.45 4.96
CA THR A 141 3.44 -3.32 3.98
C THR A 141 2.92 -2.99 2.58
N ASP A 142 3.81 -2.46 1.74
CA ASP A 142 3.49 -2.13 0.36
C ASP A 142 3.14 -3.36 -0.45
N LYS A 143 2.01 -3.31 -1.15
CA LYS A 143 1.65 -4.28 -2.18
C LYS A 143 1.72 -3.61 -3.54
N GLN A 144 2.53 -4.15 -4.44
CA GLN A 144 2.57 -3.66 -5.80
C GLN A 144 1.24 -4.01 -6.51
N PRO A 145 0.57 -3.04 -7.15
CA PRO A 145 -0.63 -3.35 -7.91
C PRO A 145 -0.27 -4.27 -9.07
N THR A 146 -1.04 -5.33 -9.23
CA THR A 146 -0.97 -6.28 -10.36
C THR A 146 -1.26 -5.59 -11.69
N GLN A 147 -1.00 -6.28 -12.79
CA GLN A 147 -1.29 -5.75 -14.12
C GLN A 147 -2.78 -5.41 -14.31
N GLY A 148 -3.69 -6.21 -13.75
CA GLY A 148 -5.13 -5.94 -13.78
C GLY A 148 -5.53 -4.72 -12.96
N GLU A 149 -4.91 -4.52 -11.79
CA GLU A 149 -5.22 -3.41 -10.86
C GLU A 149 -4.63 -2.06 -11.28
N ARG A 150 -3.54 -2.05 -12.06
CA ARG A 150 -2.88 -0.81 -12.48
C ARG A 150 -3.75 0.06 -13.38
N GLY A 151 -4.68 -0.56 -14.12
CA GLY A 151 -5.52 0.12 -15.10
C GLY A 151 -4.71 0.96 -16.10
N SER A 152 -5.40 1.86 -16.80
CA SER A 152 -4.78 2.83 -17.72
C SER A 152 -4.48 4.15 -17.01
N LYS A 153 -3.38 4.81 -17.38
CA LYS A 153 -3.08 6.17 -16.93
C LYS A 153 -4.25 7.11 -17.28
N LYS A 154 -4.75 7.84 -16.29
CA LYS A 154 -5.81 8.84 -16.50
C LYS A 154 -5.22 10.24 -16.59
N LYS A 155 -5.96 11.16 -17.22
CA LYS A 155 -5.63 12.59 -17.20
C LYS A 155 -6.23 13.20 -15.94
N ASP A 156 -5.43 13.98 -15.21
CA ASP A 156 -5.95 14.86 -14.17
C ASP A 156 -6.61 16.12 -14.75
N ARG A 157 -7.04 17.01 -13.86
CA ARG A 157 -7.66 18.30 -14.23
C ARG A 157 -6.75 19.17 -15.09
N ASP A 158 -5.43 19.08 -14.92
CA ASP A 158 -4.42 19.80 -15.70
C ASP A 158 -4.04 19.07 -17.00
N ARG A 159 -4.77 18.00 -17.35
CA ARG A 159 -4.51 17.13 -18.50
C ARG A 159 -3.17 16.38 -18.43
N LYS A 160 -2.53 16.33 -17.26
CA LYS A 160 -1.33 15.55 -17.01
C LYS A 160 -1.69 14.09 -16.79
N LYS A 161 -0.88 13.19 -17.33
CA LYS A 161 -1.06 11.74 -17.15
C LYS A 161 -0.62 11.36 -15.73
N VAL A 162 -1.56 10.89 -14.93
CA VAL A 162 -1.30 10.43 -13.56
C VAL A 162 -1.52 8.92 -13.44
N LYS A 163 -0.78 8.29 -12.53
CA LYS A 163 -1.01 6.90 -12.13
C LYS A 163 -2.17 6.88 -11.14
N THR A 164 -3.13 6.01 -11.38
CA THR A 164 -4.31 5.84 -10.52
C THR A 164 -4.17 4.69 -9.53
N SER A 165 -3.07 3.93 -9.62
CA SER A 165 -2.78 2.78 -8.76
C SER A 165 -1.32 2.84 -8.34
N THR A 166 -1.06 2.77 -7.05
CA THR A 166 0.28 2.88 -6.46
C THR A 166 0.34 2.10 -5.14
N VAL A 167 1.51 2.04 -4.51
CA VAL A 167 1.72 1.42 -3.20
C VAL A 167 1.30 2.33 -2.04
N PHE A 168 1.04 1.74 -0.88
CA PHE A 168 0.61 2.41 0.35
C PHE A 168 1.58 3.47 0.86
N SER A 169 2.89 3.24 0.78
CA SER A 169 3.92 4.21 1.18
C SER A 169 3.90 5.51 0.39
N ALA A 170 3.16 5.58 -0.73
CA ALA A 170 2.95 6.81 -1.48
C ALA A 170 1.84 7.70 -0.87
N LEU A 171 1.13 7.25 0.17
CA LEU A 171 0.21 8.09 0.94
C LEU A 171 0.99 9.13 1.77
N PRO A 172 0.37 10.28 2.11
CA PRO A 172 0.91 11.17 3.13
C PRO A 172 1.17 10.42 4.45
N GLN A 173 2.28 10.69 5.12
CA GLN A 173 2.71 9.93 6.31
C GLN A 173 1.64 9.92 7.41
N ASN A 174 1.00 11.05 7.66
CA ASN A 174 -0.07 11.18 8.65
C ASN A 174 -1.33 10.32 8.33
N VAL A 175 -1.56 10.00 7.05
CA VAL A 175 -2.63 9.09 6.64
C VAL A 175 -2.18 7.64 6.86
N GLN A 176 -0.92 7.32 6.58
CA GLN A 176 -0.36 6.00 6.85
C GLN A 176 -0.43 5.68 8.34
N ASP A 177 0.06 6.59 9.19
CA ASP A 177 0.11 6.42 10.64
C ASP A 177 -1.29 6.27 11.22
N PHE A 178 -2.25 7.12 10.79
CA PHE A 178 -3.65 7.00 11.20
C PHE A 178 -4.23 5.62 10.92
N ILE A 179 -4.01 5.09 9.72
CA ILE A 179 -4.52 3.77 9.32
C ILE A 179 -3.85 2.67 10.13
N ARG A 180 -2.52 2.71 10.33
CA ARG A 180 -1.80 1.68 11.08
C ARG A 180 -2.24 1.65 12.54
N THR A 181 -2.27 2.82 13.17
CA THR A 181 -2.60 2.97 14.60
C THR A 181 -4.06 2.63 14.89
N HIS A 182 -4.99 3.04 14.02
CA HIS A 182 -6.43 2.86 14.26
C HIS A 182 -7.09 1.77 13.42
N TYR A 183 -6.30 0.83 12.89
CA TYR A 183 -6.79 -0.17 11.94
C TYR A 183 -7.99 -0.94 12.49
N ALA A 184 -7.91 -1.42 13.73
CA ALA A 184 -8.98 -2.20 14.37
C ALA A 184 -10.28 -1.39 14.55
N GLU A 185 -10.19 -0.11 14.89
CA GLU A 185 -11.34 0.79 15.01
C GLU A 185 -11.97 1.04 13.64
N LEU A 186 -11.16 1.22 12.60
CA LEU A 186 -11.63 1.39 11.22
C LEU A 186 -12.38 0.15 10.72
N LEU A 187 -12.04 -1.06 11.17
CA LEU A 187 -12.78 -2.28 10.81
C LEU A 187 -14.21 -2.33 11.39
N GLN A 188 -14.48 -1.56 12.43
CA GLN A 188 -15.76 -1.57 13.15
C GLN A 188 -16.76 -0.53 12.63
N VAL A 189 -16.34 0.32 11.69
CA VAL A 189 -17.20 1.32 11.00
C VAL A 189 -17.97 0.65 9.86
#